data_AF-A0A075GGF3-F1
#
_entry.id   AF-A0A075GGF3-F1
#
_cell.length_a   1.000
_cell.length_b   1.000
_cell.length_c   1.000
_cell.angle_alpha   90.00
_cell.angle_beta   90.00
_cell.angle_gamma   90.00
#
_symmetry.space_group_name_H-M   'P 1'
#
loop_
_entity.id
_entity.type
_entity.pdbx_description
1 polymer ?
#
loop_
_entity_poly.entity_id
_entity_poly.type
_entity_poly.pdbx_seq_one_letter_code
_entity_poly.pdbx_strand_id
1 'polypeptide(L)'
;MAKAAALVITGISIALLVIYGADAAVGMDDPDHQGFLDMDHMTRGLGLGGPAMVLPLIAYFISRNDSSKGLGGMILIAGILIIIGGVTVIGMADPSEAEETARNPFMETAPLLIVGGIQMGLGVLKIKKS
;
A
#
# COMPACT_ATOMS: atom_id res chain seq x y z
N MET A 1 16.35 18.34 9.11
CA MET A 1 16.28 18.11 7.65
C MET A 1 15.60 16.76 7.33
N ALA A 2 16.02 15.65 7.95
CA ALA A 2 15.47 14.31 7.67
C ALA A 2 13.95 14.18 7.91
N LYS A 3 13.41 14.73 9.00
CA LYS A 3 11.96 14.80 9.25
C LYS A 3 11.15 15.39 8.09
N ALA A 4 11.56 16.52 7.51
CA ALA A 4 10.81 17.17 6.44
C ALA A 4 10.77 16.30 5.18
N ALA A 5 11.91 15.74 4.79
CA ALA A 5 12.00 14.79 3.68
C ALA A 5 11.11 13.56 3.93
N ALA A 6 11.14 13.00 5.14
CA ALA A 6 10.32 11.86 5.49
C ALA A 6 8.81 12.15 5.42
N LEU A 7 8.37 13.34 5.86
CA LEU A 7 6.98 13.78 5.72
C LEU A 7 6.56 13.84 4.25
N VAL A 8 7.38 14.44 3.39
CA VAL A 8 7.11 14.54 1.94
C VAL A 8 7.06 13.15 1.30
N ILE A 9 8.04 12.30 1.60
CA ILE A 9 8.12 10.93 1.05
C ILE A 9 6.88 10.11 1.44
N THR A 10 6.46 10.15 2.70
CA THR A 10 5.24 9.44 3.13
C THR A 10 3.99 10.07 2.54
N GLY A 11 3.93 11.40 2.39
CA GLY A 11 2.83 12.07 1.70
C GLY A 11 2.68 11.61 0.24
N ILE A 12 3.80 11.50 -0.50
CA ILE A 12 3.82 10.98 -1.87
C ILE A 12 3.33 9.53 -1.89
N SER A 13 3.80 8.68 -0.97
CA SER A 13 3.33 7.29 -0.86
C SER A 13 1.81 7.20 -0.67
N ILE A 14 1.23 8.01 0.21
CA ILE A 14 -0.23 8.01 0.43
C ILE A 14 -0.95 8.47 -0.84
N ALA A 15 -0.46 9.50 -1.52
CA ALA A 15 -1.05 9.95 -2.79
C ALA A 15 -1.01 8.82 -3.84
N LEU A 16 0.12 8.11 -3.97
CA LEU A 16 0.26 6.97 -4.86
C LEU A 16 -0.69 5.82 -4.49
N LEU A 17 -0.88 5.51 -3.21
CA LEU A 17 -1.84 4.51 -2.74
C LEU A 17 -3.28 4.89 -3.08
N VAL A 18 -3.65 6.15 -2.87
CA VAL A 18 -5.00 6.63 -3.16
C VAL A 18 -5.27 6.62 -4.66
N ILE A 19 -4.31 7.07 -5.49
CA ILE A 19 -4.41 7.01 -6.95
C ILE A 19 -4.51 5.55 -7.40
N TYR A 20 -3.64 4.67 -6.91
CA TYR A 20 -3.66 3.23 -7.21
C TYR A 20 -5.01 2.60 -6.88
N GLY A 21 -5.52 2.83 -5.65
CA GLY A 21 -6.78 2.24 -5.19
C GLY A 21 -7.99 2.78 -5.96
N ALA A 22 -8.02 4.10 -6.23
CA ALA A 22 -9.09 4.70 -7.02
C ALA A 22 -9.06 4.20 -8.47
N ASP A 23 -7.89 4.10 -9.07
CA ASP A 23 -7.74 3.66 -10.46
C ASP A 23 -8.10 2.18 -10.62
N ALA A 24 -7.65 1.33 -9.68
CA ALA A 24 -8.04 -0.05 -9.62
C ALA A 24 -9.55 -0.24 -9.44
N ALA A 25 -10.19 0.57 -8.59
CA ALA A 25 -11.63 0.51 -8.36
C ALA A 25 -12.45 0.93 -9.59
N VAL A 26 -12.00 1.94 -10.33
CA VAL A 26 -12.65 2.37 -11.59
C VAL A 26 -12.56 1.29 -12.66
N GLY A 27 -11.43 0.61 -12.76
CA GLY A 27 -11.22 -0.45 -13.77
C GLY A 27 -11.81 -1.81 -13.41
N MET A 28 -12.53 -1.96 -12.28
CA MET A 28 -13.05 -3.26 -11.87
C MET A 28 -14.09 -3.84 -12.84
N ASP A 29 -14.95 -2.99 -13.39
CA ASP A 29 -16.03 -3.38 -14.30
C ASP A 29 -15.63 -3.27 -15.78
N ASP A 30 -14.39 -2.85 -16.06
CA ASP A 30 -13.86 -2.70 -17.41
C ASP A 30 -13.30 -4.04 -17.93
N PRO A 31 -13.64 -4.47 -19.17
CA PRO A 31 -13.15 -5.74 -19.74
C PRO A 31 -11.64 -5.84 -19.85
N ASP A 32 -10.95 -4.70 -20.00
CA ASP A 32 -9.49 -4.64 -20.10
C ASP A 32 -8.82 -4.34 -18.73
N HIS A 33 -9.63 -4.26 -17.65
CA HIS A 33 -9.21 -3.90 -16.29
C HIS A 33 -8.43 -2.58 -16.18
N GLN A 34 -8.68 -1.69 -17.14
CA GLN A 34 -8.07 -0.37 -17.20
C GLN A 34 -8.87 0.63 -16.36
N GLY A 35 -8.16 1.44 -15.59
CA GLY A 35 -8.77 2.49 -14.78
C GLY A 35 -8.93 3.78 -15.57
N PHE A 36 -8.89 4.91 -14.87
CA PHE A 36 -8.80 6.23 -15.52
C PHE A 36 -7.38 6.53 -16.02
N LEU A 37 -6.38 5.80 -15.53
CA LEU A 37 -5.04 5.74 -16.08
C LEU A 37 -5.01 4.60 -17.11
N ASP A 38 -4.53 4.92 -18.30
CA ASP A 38 -4.27 3.98 -19.40
C ASP A 38 -3.07 3.09 -19.05
N MET A 39 -3.30 2.22 -18.07
CA MET A 39 -2.35 1.27 -17.51
C MET A 39 -3.09 -0.03 -17.17
N ASP A 40 -2.48 -1.16 -17.52
CA ASP A 40 -2.94 -2.46 -17.10
C ASP A 40 -2.68 -2.67 -15.59
N HIS A 41 -3.37 -3.67 -15.02
CA HIS A 41 -3.31 -3.97 -13.58
C HIS A 41 -1.88 -4.19 -13.07
N MET A 42 -1.02 -4.87 -13.85
CA MET A 42 0.35 -5.19 -13.42
C MET A 42 1.25 -3.94 -13.43
N THR A 43 1.18 -3.13 -14.50
CA THR A 43 1.96 -1.88 -14.57
C THR A 43 1.54 -0.91 -13.48
N ARG A 44 0.24 -0.79 -13.21
CA ARG A 44 -0.29 0.03 -12.11
C ARG A 44 0.21 -0.46 -10.75
N GLY A 45 0.18 -1.77 -10.50
CA GLY A 45 0.69 -2.38 -9.28
C GLY A 45 2.18 -2.09 -9.05
N LEU A 46 3.01 -2.23 -10.09
CA LEU A 46 4.44 -1.99 -10.00
C LEU A 46 4.80 -0.50 -9.94
N GLY A 47 4.11 0.34 -10.72
CA GLY A 47 4.41 1.76 -10.88
C GLY A 47 3.87 2.64 -9.75
N LEU A 48 2.68 2.33 -9.23
CA LEU A 48 2.05 3.09 -8.14
C LEU A 48 2.14 2.34 -6.81
N GLY A 49 1.68 1.09 -6.77
CA GLY A 49 1.63 0.28 -5.55
C GLY A 49 3.01 -0.07 -4.98
N GLY A 50 3.95 -0.46 -5.84
CA GLY A 50 5.32 -0.83 -5.48
C GLY A 50 6.05 0.28 -4.70
N PRO A 51 6.23 1.49 -5.28
CA PRO A 51 6.84 2.62 -4.58
C PRO A 51 6.06 2.99 -3.32
N ALA A 52 4.73 2.99 -3.38
CA ALA A 52 3.88 3.28 -2.22
C ALA A 52 4.15 2.36 -1.02
N MET A 53 4.46 1.08 -1.24
CA MET A 53 4.80 0.13 -0.18
C MET A 53 6.18 0.39 0.46
N VAL A 54 7.14 0.91 -0.31
CA VAL A 54 8.54 1.04 0.13
C VAL A 54 8.83 2.40 0.76
N LEU A 55 8.26 3.47 0.21
CA LEU A 55 8.56 4.84 0.63
C LEU A 55 8.28 5.11 2.14
N PRO A 56 7.18 4.64 2.76
CA PRO A 56 6.94 4.83 4.20
C PRO A 56 7.97 4.11 5.07
N LEU A 57 8.49 2.97 4.62
CA LEU A 57 9.55 2.23 5.33
C LEU A 57 10.83 3.05 5.33
N ILE A 58 11.24 3.58 4.17
CA ILE A 58 12.40 4.46 4.05
C ILE A 58 12.22 5.70 4.93
N ALA A 59 11.05 6.34 4.85
CA ALA A 59 10.71 7.53 5.65
C ALA A 59 10.82 7.27 7.16
N TYR A 60 10.39 6.10 7.63
CA TYR A 60 10.58 5.69 9.02
C TYR A 60 12.06 5.62 9.39
N PHE A 61 12.88 4.93 8.59
CA PHE A 61 14.30 4.72 8.92
C PHE A 61 15.13 6.00 8.86
N ILE A 62 14.93 6.86 7.85
CA ILE A 62 15.68 8.12 7.77
C ILE A 62 15.32 9.10 8.90
N SER A 63 14.09 9.00 9.43
CA SER A 63 13.60 9.86 10.51
C SER A 63 13.59 9.15 11.86
N ARG A 64 14.22 7.98 12.00
CA ARG A 64 14.09 7.13 13.20
C ARG A 64 14.44 7.84 14.52
N ASN A 65 15.35 8.81 14.45
CA ASN A 65 15.81 9.60 15.59
C ASN A 65 15.05 10.93 15.73
N ASP A 66 14.25 11.31 14.75
CA ASP A 66 13.42 12.52 14.78
C ASP A 66 12.03 12.20 15.35
N SER A 67 11.66 12.87 16.44
CA SER A 67 10.30 12.82 16.98
C SER A 67 9.29 13.45 16.01
N SER A 68 8.28 12.67 15.63
CA SER A 68 7.16 13.12 14.82
C SER A 68 5.96 12.16 14.93
N LYS A 69 4.98 12.54 15.75
CA LYS A 69 3.68 11.87 15.81
C LYS A 69 2.93 11.94 14.49
N GLY A 70 3.00 13.07 13.78
CA GLY A 70 2.39 13.23 12.45
C GLY A 70 2.93 12.23 11.43
N LEU A 71 4.25 12.06 11.34
CA LEU A 71 4.85 11.06 10.47
C LEU A 71 4.46 9.63 10.87
N GLY A 72 4.45 9.32 12.16
CA GLY A 72 3.98 8.02 12.65
C GLY A 72 2.52 7.74 12.28
N GLY A 73 1.65 8.75 12.36
CA GLY A 73 0.26 8.68 11.91
C GLY A 73 0.14 8.45 10.40
N MET A 74 0.95 9.12 9.58
CA MET A 74 0.94 8.91 8.13
C MET A 74 1.40 7.50 7.74
N ILE A 75 2.46 6.98 8.37
CA ILE A 75 2.92 5.59 8.12
C ILE A 75 1.84 4.59 8.53
N LEU A 76 1.14 4.84 9.65
CA LEU A 76 0.02 4.02 10.08
C LEU A 76 -1.12 4.02 9.05
N ILE A 77 -1.49 5.19 8.52
CA ILE A 77 -2.52 5.34 7.48
C ILE A 77 -2.11 4.59 6.21
N ALA A 78 -0.85 4.74 5.76
CA ALA A 78 -0.34 4.01 4.60
C ALA A 78 -0.45 2.49 4.79
N GLY A 79 -0.07 1.98 5.98
CA GLY A 79 -0.24 0.58 6.34
C GLY A 79 -1.69 0.11 6.28
N ILE A 80 -2.64 0.91 6.80
CA ILE A 80 -4.07 0.60 6.74
C ILE A 80 -4.57 0.53 5.29
N LEU A 81 -4.20 1.50 4.44
CA LEU A 81 -4.58 1.51 3.03
C LEU A 81 -4.08 0.27 2.28
N ILE A 82 -2.85 -0.17 2.58
CA ILE A 82 -2.26 -1.39 2.02
C ILE A 82 -3.06 -2.64 2.45
N ILE A 83 -3.43 -2.75 3.73
CA ILE A 83 -4.26 -3.86 4.22
C ILE A 83 -5.62 -3.87 3.54
N ILE A 84 -6.28 -2.70 3.42
CA ILE A 84 -7.57 -2.57 2.74
C ILE A 84 -7.44 -3.09 1.31
N GLY A 85 -6.43 -2.64 0.56
CA GLY A 85 -6.18 -3.12 -0.80
C GLY A 85 -5.93 -4.62 -0.90
N GLY A 86 -5.22 -5.22 0.06
CA GLY A 86 -5.01 -6.67 0.10
C GLY A 86 -6.29 -7.45 0.39
N VAL A 87 -7.11 -6.96 1.33
CA VAL A 87 -8.39 -7.58 1.66
C VAL A 87 -9.39 -7.47 0.51
N THR A 88 -9.39 -6.36 -0.24
CA THR A 88 -10.26 -6.21 -1.42
C THR A 88 -9.89 -7.22 -2.50
N VAL A 89 -8.60 -7.45 -2.76
CA VAL A 89 -8.16 -8.46 -3.74
C VAL A 89 -8.61 -9.87 -3.33
N ILE A 90 -8.48 -10.24 -2.05
CA ILE A 90 -8.98 -11.53 -1.55
C ILE A 90 -10.51 -11.62 -1.71
N GLY A 91 -11.25 -10.57 -1.36
CA GLY A 91 -12.71 -10.55 -1.42
C GLY A 91 -13.29 -10.58 -2.83
N MET A 92 -12.50 -10.21 -3.84
CA MET A 92 -12.88 -10.22 -5.24
C MET A 92 -12.43 -11.48 -6.00
N ALA A 93 -11.60 -12.33 -5.39
CA ALA A 93 -11.09 -13.51 -6.06
C ALA A 93 -12.22 -14.50 -6.38
N ASP A 94 -12.27 -14.96 -7.64
CA ASP A 94 -13.24 -15.98 -8.05
C ASP A 94 -12.82 -17.36 -7.50
N PRO A 95 -13.66 -18.03 -6.71
CA PRO A 95 -13.35 -19.37 -6.19
C PRO A 95 -13.06 -20.40 -7.27
N SER A 96 -13.62 -20.23 -8.48
CA SER A 96 -13.48 -21.17 -9.58
C SER A 96 -12.09 -21.14 -10.23
N GLU A 97 -11.48 -19.95 -10.36
CA GLU A 97 -10.09 -19.82 -10.84
C GLU A 97 -9.06 -20.38 -9.85
N ALA A 98 -9.34 -20.30 -8.54
CA ALA A 98 -8.46 -20.85 -7.51
C ALA A 98 -8.37 -22.38 -7.56
N GLU A 99 -9.44 -23.05 -7.98
CA GLU A 99 -9.52 -24.51 -8.12
C GLU A 99 -8.80 -25.01 -9.39
N GLU A 100 -8.88 -24.25 -10.48
CA GLU A 100 -8.27 -24.62 -11.78
C GLU A 100 -6.76 -24.32 -11.84
N THR A 101 -6.31 -23.24 -11.19
CA THR A 101 -4.91 -22.79 -11.27
C THR A 101 -4.05 -23.21 -10.07
N ALA A 102 -4.64 -23.83 -9.04
CA ALA A 102 -4.02 -24.11 -7.72
C ALA A 102 -3.38 -22.88 -7.04
N ARG A 103 -3.71 -21.67 -7.49
CA ARG A 103 -3.26 -20.40 -6.92
C ARG A 103 -4.20 -20.01 -5.79
N ASN A 104 -3.66 -19.92 -4.58
CA ASN A 104 -4.43 -19.47 -3.42
C ASN A 104 -4.35 -17.93 -3.35
N PRO A 105 -5.46 -17.19 -3.55
CA PRO A 105 -5.47 -15.72 -3.52
C PRO A 105 -4.94 -15.14 -2.20
N PHE A 106 -5.11 -15.87 -1.10
CA PHE A 106 -4.55 -15.49 0.20
C PHE A 106 -3.01 -15.56 0.19
N MET A 107 -2.43 -16.59 -0.43
CA MET A 107 -0.97 -16.74 -0.49
C MET A 107 -0.32 -15.70 -1.42
N GLU A 108 -1.02 -15.28 -2.47
CA GLU A 108 -0.54 -14.23 -3.38
C GLU A 108 -0.61 -12.84 -2.75
N THR A 109 -1.63 -12.58 -1.92
CA THR A 109 -1.82 -11.30 -1.22
C THR A 109 -1.10 -11.23 0.13
N ALA A 110 -0.62 -12.36 0.67
CA ALA A 110 0.07 -12.40 1.95
C ALA A 110 1.27 -11.43 2.06
N PRO A 111 2.16 -11.26 1.06
CA PRO A 111 3.23 -10.28 1.13
C PRO A 111 2.73 -8.84 1.33
N LEU A 112 1.63 -8.47 0.67
CA LEU A 112 1.01 -7.15 0.80
C LEU A 112 0.48 -6.94 2.22
N LEU A 113 -0.20 -7.95 2.79
CA LEU A 113 -0.70 -7.90 4.15
C LEU A 113 0.43 -7.81 5.19
N ILE A 114 1.53 -8.54 4.98
CA ILE A 114 2.72 -8.48 5.85
C ILE A 114 3.31 -7.07 5.83
N VAL A 115 3.50 -6.49 4.64
CA VAL A 115 4.03 -5.12 4.51
C VAL A 115 3.12 -4.10 5.18
N GLY A 116 1.81 -4.19 4.97
CA GLY A 116 0.82 -3.33 5.64
C GLY A 116 0.90 -3.44 7.16
N GLY A 117 0.99 -4.67 7.68
CA GLY A 117 1.15 -4.94 9.12
C GLY A 117 2.45 -4.38 9.70
N ILE A 118 3.57 -4.51 8.98
CA ILE A 118 4.86 -3.91 9.35
C ILE A 118 4.72 -2.39 9.44
N GLN A 119 4.14 -1.75 8.41
CA GLN A 119 3.96 -0.30 8.41
C GLN A 119 3.07 0.17 9.56
N MET A 120 1.96 -0.53 9.84
CA MET A 120 1.13 -0.21 11.01
C MET A 120 1.92 -0.29 12.32
N GLY A 121 2.71 -1.35 12.51
CA GLY A 121 3.57 -1.51 13.67
C GLY A 121 4.61 -0.39 13.81
N LEU A 122 5.27 -0.02 12.71
CA LEU A 122 6.24 1.08 12.68
C LEU A 122 5.60 2.44 12.94
N GLY A 123 4.40 2.69 12.39
CA GLY A 123 3.63 3.90 12.63
C GLY A 123 3.29 4.06 14.11
N VAL A 124 2.73 3.01 14.74
CA VAL A 124 2.44 2.98 16.18
C VAL A 124 3.71 3.18 17.01
N LEU A 125 4.80 2.48 16.65
CA LEU A 125 6.09 2.59 17.35
C LEU A 125 6.63 4.03 17.29
N LYS A 126 6.54 4.68 16.12
CA LYS A 126 6.99 6.06 15.96
C LYS A 126 6.16 7.03 16.78
N ILE A 127 4.83 6.86 16.83
CA ILE A 127 3.94 7.68 17.65
C ILE A 127 4.29 7.55 19.13
N LYS A 128 4.54 6.32 19.61
CA LYS A 128 4.89 6.06 21.02
C LYS A 128 6.25 6.62 21.43
N LYS A 129 7.22 6.64 20.51
CA LYS A 129 8.57 7.17 20.76
C LYS A 129 8.69 8.68 20.58
N SER A 130 7.68 9.35 20.03
CA SER A 130 7.70 10.78 19.69
C SER A 130 7.12 11.65 20.78
#